data_AF-A0A936UN09-F1
#
_entry.id   AF-A0A936UN09-F1
#
_cell.length_a   1.000
_cell.length_b   1.000
_cell.length_c   1.000
_cell.angle_alpha   90.00
_cell.angle_beta   90.00
_cell.angle_gamma   90.00
#
_symmetry.space_group_name_H-M   'P 1'
#
loop_
_entity.id
_entity.type
_entity.pdbx_description
1 polymer ?
#
loop_
_entity_poly.entity_id
_entity_poly.type
_entity_poly.pdbx_seq_one_letter_code
_entity_poly.pdbx_strand_id
1 'polypeptide(L)'
;MAENEPSSVPEGGTPGDAWGAQPTPYPAPPPGPTPYPAAQPAASPPPQSPAPSPPPQSPAPYPPPQSPAPYPPAQYAPGPVPGGPGAPGAPGGMLARPDFRPGIIALRPLTIGDIYPGVIAAIRGNPAATLGLAALISLVVLVPFTALSVWGAPAIFEQVTTNSTAQEALDIGIALPALVTGLGTIVAQVFLIGLMSYVVAQGVQGLKVTPGQTWKAVLGAFWRIVGTLILTLLALLGAAVLAFVMIFLIIGAVLGVSDSADVGFFAVLVFLLLAAGMLMFFLWFSTRFTFAPAIALLESTSATAAMARSWRLTSGRPVWRIIGIRFLTMLAVGVVTQVVGFGVGVLFGAALPSSPTGAFFAIAALMAGVTTLLTIIISVPFSSGVDALLYIDQRIRREGLDVQLMQAASARVSSDPV
;
A
#
# COMPACT_ATOMS: atom_id res chain seq x y z
N MET A 1 -50.06 41.65 44.33
CA MET A 1 -49.73 42.73 45.27
C MET A 1 -48.24 42.64 45.56
N ALA A 2 -47.59 43.79 45.52
CA ALA A 2 -46.16 44.00 45.63
C ALA A 2 -45.62 43.80 47.05
N GLU A 3 -44.30 43.67 47.18
CA GLU A 3 -43.43 44.46 48.08
C GLU A 3 -41.96 44.06 47.79
N ASN A 4 -41.12 44.99 47.28
CA ASN A 4 -40.29 45.96 48.02
C ASN A 4 -39.03 45.29 48.60
N GLU A 5 -37.80 45.77 48.44
CA GLU A 5 -37.30 47.15 48.40
C GLU A 5 -35.82 47.20 47.88
N PRO A 6 -35.24 48.40 47.69
CA PRO A 6 -34.18 48.71 46.73
C PRO A 6 -32.80 48.97 47.38
N SER A 7 -31.79 49.31 46.56
CA SER A 7 -31.00 50.56 46.75
C SER A 7 -29.83 50.69 45.77
N SER A 8 -29.65 51.93 45.35
CA SER A 8 -28.73 52.48 44.36
C SER A 8 -27.54 53.21 45.04
N VAL A 9 -26.31 53.03 44.49
CA VAL A 9 -25.30 54.05 44.03
C VAL A 9 -24.93 55.18 45.04
N PRO A 10 -23.63 55.58 45.29
CA PRO A 10 -22.80 56.24 44.26
C PRO A 10 -21.23 56.28 44.37
N GLU A 11 -20.65 56.67 43.23
CA GLU A 11 -19.47 57.51 42.91
C GLU A 11 -18.18 57.56 43.77
N GLY A 12 -17.03 57.35 43.10
CA GLY A 12 -16.08 58.45 42.77
C GLY A 12 -14.83 58.71 43.66
N GLY A 13 -13.64 58.54 43.06
CA GLY A 13 -12.32 59.14 43.44
C GLY A 13 -11.53 58.35 44.50
N THR A 14 -10.21 58.13 44.46
CA THR A 14 -9.03 58.71 43.76
C THR A 14 -7.88 57.66 43.78
N PRO A 15 -6.84 57.77 42.93
CA PRO A 15 -5.76 56.78 42.83
C PRO A 15 -4.56 57.12 43.73
N GLY A 16 -4.01 56.11 44.43
CA GLY A 16 -2.82 56.25 45.27
C GLY A 16 -2.12 54.90 45.52
N ASP A 17 -1.00 54.72 44.83
CA ASP A 17 0.25 54.04 45.20
C ASP A 17 0.25 52.82 46.13
N ALA A 18 0.57 51.65 45.56
CA ALA A 18 1.52 50.68 46.14
C ALA A 18 1.73 49.47 45.18
N TRP A 19 2.73 49.54 44.29
CA TRP A 19 3.30 48.34 43.65
C TRP A 19 4.79 48.24 44.00
N GLY A 20 5.08 47.36 44.95
CA GLY A 20 6.42 46.88 45.24
C GLY A 20 6.43 45.36 45.29
N ALA A 21 6.74 44.70 44.17
CA ALA A 21 7.32 43.36 44.13
C ALA A 21 7.84 43.08 42.70
N GLN A 22 9.10 42.71 42.62
CA GLN A 22 9.91 42.45 41.42
C GLN A 22 9.42 41.22 40.62
N PRO A 23 9.41 41.27 39.27
CA PRO A 23 9.44 40.09 38.43
C PRO A 23 10.89 39.68 38.08
N THR A 24 11.18 38.38 38.19
CA THR A 24 12.40 37.72 37.73
C THR A 24 12.63 37.89 36.22
N PRO A 25 13.87 38.10 35.73
CA PRO A 25 14.14 38.21 34.30
C PRO A 25 14.13 36.83 33.61
N TYR A 26 13.40 36.72 32.50
CA TYR A 26 13.51 35.61 31.54
C TYR A 26 14.82 35.71 30.74
N PRO A 27 15.48 34.60 30.38
CA PRO A 27 16.59 34.61 29.42
C PRO A 27 16.10 34.93 28.01
N ALA A 28 16.80 35.83 27.31
CA ALA A 28 16.52 36.22 25.94
C ALA A 28 16.81 35.08 24.91
N PRO A 29 16.09 35.03 23.77
CA PRO A 29 16.41 34.12 22.68
C PRO A 29 17.73 34.51 21.96
N PRO A 30 18.47 33.55 21.37
CA PRO A 30 19.72 33.83 20.67
C PRO A 30 19.51 34.70 19.42
N PRO A 31 20.47 35.56 19.06
CA PRO A 31 20.37 36.45 17.91
C PRO A 31 20.35 35.66 16.59
N GLY A 32 19.48 36.10 15.67
CA GLY A 32 19.39 35.55 14.32
C GLY A 32 20.64 35.80 13.47
N PRO A 33 20.82 35.06 12.36
CA PRO A 33 21.96 35.23 11.47
C PRO A 33 21.97 36.63 10.83
N THR A 34 23.14 37.25 10.86
CA THR A 34 23.46 38.55 10.26
C THR A 34 23.09 38.64 8.77
N PRO A 35 22.64 39.79 8.25
CA PRO A 35 22.48 39.99 6.81
C PRO A 35 23.86 40.01 6.14
N TYR A 36 24.05 39.16 5.13
CA TYR A 36 25.21 39.21 4.26
C TYR A 36 25.23 40.55 3.49
N PRO A 37 26.40 41.19 3.29
CA PRO A 37 26.49 42.32 2.38
C PRO A 37 26.20 41.85 0.96
N ALA A 38 25.41 42.64 0.23
CA ALA A 38 25.02 42.37 -1.15
C ALA A 38 26.26 42.12 -2.03
N ALA A 39 26.36 40.92 -2.59
CA ALA A 39 27.36 40.60 -3.59
C ALA A 39 27.06 41.41 -4.87
N GLN A 40 28.01 42.26 -5.26
CA GLN A 40 28.05 42.87 -6.57
C GLN A 40 28.07 41.78 -7.66
N PRO A 41 27.52 42.01 -8.86
CA PRO A 41 27.63 41.06 -9.96
C PRO A 41 29.11 40.94 -10.35
N ALA A 42 29.70 39.77 -10.08
CA ALA A 42 31.04 39.48 -10.57
C ALA A 42 31.02 39.42 -12.11
N ALA A 43 31.87 40.23 -12.73
CA ALA A 43 32.09 40.23 -14.16
C ALA A 43 32.52 38.83 -14.65
N SER A 44 31.93 38.41 -15.76
CA SER A 44 32.34 37.24 -16.53
C SER A 44 33.84 37.27 -16.87
N PRO A 45 34.59 36.16 -16.71
CA PRO A 45 35.98 36.11 -17.14
C PRO A 45 36.08 36.14 -18.68
N PRO A 46 37.16 36.72 -19.24
CA PRO A 46 37.35 36.78 -20.69
C PRO A 46 37.65 35.38 -21.27
N PRO A 47 37.31 35.14 -22.56
CA PRO A 47 37.55 33.86 -23.20
C PRO A 47 39.06 33.62 -23.37
N GLN A 48 39.57 32.54 -22.79
CA GLN A 48 40.93 32.07 -23.04
C GLN A 48 40.96 31.22 -24.31
N SER A 49 41.85 31.60 -25.22
CA SER A 49 42.15 30.94 -26.50
C SER A 49 42.67 29.51 -26.29
N PRO A 50 42.41 28.57 -27.22
CA PRO A 50 42.95 27.21 -27.11
C PRO A 50 44.46 27.20 -27.39
N ALA A 51 45.24 26.59 -26.50
CA ALA A 51 46.66 26.30 -26.74
C ALA A 51 46.82 25.08 -27.68
N PRO A 52 47.88 25.04 -28.53
CA PRO A 52 48.05 24.00 -29.53
C PRO A 52 48.54 22.68 -28.93
N SER A 53 47.93 21.58 -29.39
CA SER A 53 48.25 20.19 -29.06
C SER A 53 49.61 19.73 -29.63
N PRO A 54 50.37 18.89 -28.91
CA PRO A 54 51.62 18.32 -29.41
C PRO A 54 51.39 17.17 -30.41
N PRO A 55 52.38 16.85 -31.27
CA PRO A 55 52.18 15.94 -32.40
C PRO A 55 52.14 14.45 -31.99
N PRO A 56 51.56 13.55 -32.82
CA PRO A 56 51.42 12.14 -32.51
C PRO A 56 52.74 11.39 -32.73
N GLN A 57 53.20 10.65 -31.72
CA GLN A 57 54.28 9.67 -31.85
C GLN A 57 53.70 8.28 -32.19
N SER A 58 54.35 7.61 -33.13
CA SER A 58 54.01 6.29 -33.68
C SER A 58 54.24 5.16 -32.66
N PRO A 59 53.48 4.04 -32.70
CA PRO A 59 53.69 2.91 -31.81
C PRO A 59 54.82 1.99 -32.30
N ALA A 60 55.73 1.62 -31.39
CA ALA A 60 56.74 0.59 -31.61
C ALA A 60 56.17 -0.83 -31.34
N PRO A 61 56.75 -1.90 -31.93
CA PRO A 61 56.19 -3.26 -31.88
C PRO A 61 56.43 -3.96 -30.53
N TYR A 62 55.41 -4.67 -30.03
CA TYR A 62 55.49 -5.53 -28.84
C TYR A 62 56.28 -6.82 -29.09
N PRO A 63 57.12 -7.29 -28.15
CA PRO A 63 57.70 -8.63 -28.16
C PRO A 63 56.71 -9.68 -27.58
N PRO A 64 56.86 -10.98 -27.93
CA PRO A 64 55.90 -12.03 -27.59
C PRO A 64 55.99 -12.47 -26.11
N PRO A 65 54.89 -12.95 -25.49
CA PRO A 65 54.87 -13.38 -24.10
C PRO A 65 55.52 -14.76 -23.92
N GLN A 66 56.54 -14.82 -23.05
CA GLN A 66 57.14 -16.06 -22.54
C GLN A 66 56.36 -16.54 -21.31
N SER A 67 56.09 -17.85 -21.29
CA SER A 67 55.42 -18.62 -20.24
C SER A 67 56.23 -18.71 -18.94
N PRO A 68 55.63 -18.53 -17.73
CA PRO A 68 56.33 -18.76 -16.46
C PRO A 68 56.34 -20.25 -16.09
N ALA A 69 57.52 -20.74 -15.67
CA ALA A 69 57.76 -22.07 -15.09
C ALA A 69 57.37 -22.13 -13.60
N PRO A 70 57.20 -23.35 -13.01
CA PRO A 70 56.42 -23.59 -11.79
C PRO A 70 57.18 -23.39 -10.48
N TYR A 71 56.50 -22.87 -9.45
CA TYR A 71 56.96 -22.85 -8.05
C TYR A 71 56.54 -24.14 -7.30
N PRO A 72 57.34 -24.62 -6.32
CA PRO A 72 57.04 -25.84 -5.55
C PRO A 72 55.98 -25.61 -4.45
N PRO A 73 55.27 -26.66 -4.01
CA PRO A 73 54.04 -26.52 -3.21
C PRO A 73 54.30 -26.44 -1.70
N ALA A 74 53.66 -25.48 -1.03
CA ALA A 74 53.56 -25.43 0.42
C ALA A 74 52.39 -26.33 0.89
N GLN A 75 52.70 -27.22 1.82
CA GLN A 75 51.75 -28.11 2.48
C GLN A 75 50.82 -27.33 3.43
N TYR A 76 49.51 -27.45 3.25
CA TYR A 76 48.53 -27.19 4.30
C TYR A 76 47.46 -28.29 4.29
N ALA A 77 47.17 -28.79 5.50
CA ALA A 77 46.32 -29.93 5.79
C ALA A 77 44.81 -29.63 5.61
N PRO A 78 43.95 -30.66 5.53
CA PRO A 78 42.63 -30.60 4.90
C PRO A 78 41.48 -30.30 5.86
N GLY A 79 40.52 -29.49 5.41
CA GLY A 79 39.17 -29.37 5.99
C GLY A 79 38.12 -29.89 5.01
N PRO A 80 37.19 -30.79 5.42
CA PRO A 80 36.25 -31.43 4.49
C PRO A 80 35.01 -30.56 4.24
N VAL A 81 34.70 -30.30 2.97
CA VAL A 81 33.35 -29.89 2.54
C VAL A 81 32.93 -30.86 1.42
N PRO A 82 31.94 -31.73 1.63
CA PRO A 82 31.48 -32.66 0.60
C PRO A 82 30.87 -31.93 -0.59
N GLY A 83 31.47 -32.12 -1.76
CA GLY A 83 31.01 -31.59 -3.03
C GLY A 83 29.80 -32.34 -3.60
N GLY A 84 28.92 -31.59 -4.27
CA GLY A 84 28.01 -32.10 -5.29
C GLY A 84 28.54 -31.78 -6.70
N PRO A 85 28.22 -32.56 -7.74
CA PRO A 85 28.96 -32.56 -8.99
C PRO A 85 28.58 -31.41 -9.95
N GLY A 86 29.62 -30.79 -10.50
CA GLY A 86 29.74 -30.03 -11.75
C GLY A 86 28.49 -29.55 -12.49
N ALA A 87 28.35 -28.23 -12.61
CA ALA A 87 27.64 -27.56 -13.69
C ALA A 87 28.63 -26.74 -14.55
N PRO A 88 28.59 -26.80 -15.89
CA PRO A 88 29.53 -26.12 -16.77
C PRO A 88 29.41 -24.59 -16.71
N GLY A 89 30.54 -23.91 -16.88
CA GLY A 89 30.73 -22.48 -16.67
C GLY A 89 29.68 -21.58 -17.33
N ALA A 90 29.09 -20.71 -16.51
CA ALA A 90 28.34 -19.55 -16.98
C ALA A 90 29.32 -18.42 -17.37
N PRO A 91 29.11 -17.71 -18.50
CA PRO A 91 30.03 -16.66 -18.94
C PRO A 91 29.88 -15.40 -18.08
N GLY A 92 31.00 -14.89 -17.58
CA GLY A 92 31.18 -13.48 -17.20
C GLY A 92 30.15 -12.92 -16.21
N GLY A 93 30.14 -13.41 -14.98
CA GLY A 93 29.39 -12.76 -13.90
C GLY A 93 29.89 -11.34 -13.70
N MET A 94 29.06 -10.35 -14.01
CA MET A 94 29.10 -9.04 -13.35
C MET A 94 29.33 -9.33 -11.86
N LEU A 95 30.43 -8.80 -11.32
CA LEU A 95 30.75 -8.82 -9.89
C LEU A 95 29.44 -8.62 -9.12
N ALA A 96 28.97 -9.66 -8.44
CA ALA A 96 27.79 -9.60 -7.62
C ALA A 96 28.05 -8.49 -6.60
N ARG A 97 27.41 -7.31 -6.80
CA ARG A 97 27.42 -6.25 -5.80
C ARG A 97 27.00 -6.92 -4.49
N PRO A 98 27.75 -6.77 -3.40
CA PRO A 98 27.32 -7.28 -2.11
C PRO A 98 25.89 -6.79 -1.84
N ASP A 99 24.95 -7.73 -1.78
CA ASP A 99 23.55 -7.43 -1.47
C ASP A 99 23.50 -6.94 -0.02
N PHE A 100 23.56 -5.62 0.18
CA PHE A 100 23.40 -5.06 1.52
C PHE A 100 21.96 -5.32 1.98
N ARG A 101 21.84 -6.24 2.96
CA ARG A 101 20.59 -6.68 3.60
C ARG A 101 20.64 -6.32 5.08
N PRO A 102 20.51 -5.04 5.45
CA PRO A 102 20.47 -4.63 6.86
C PRO A 102 19.24 -5.19 7.58
N GLY A 103 18.22 -5.65 6.83
CA GLY A 103 17.02 -6.31 7.34
C GLY A 103 16.55 -7.46 6.42
N ILE A 104 15.24 -7.70 6.43
CA ILE A 104 14.60 -8.84 5.73
C ILE A 104 14.70 -8.80 4.18
N ILE A 105 15.12 -7.68 3.58
CA ILE A 105 15.01 -7.43 2.13
C ILE A 105 16.26 -6.72 1.61
N ALA A 106 16.66 -7.05 0.38
CA ALA A 106 17.78 -6.42 -0.31
C ALA A 106 17.45 -4.97 -0.69
N LEU A 107 18.40 -4.05 -0.46
CA LEU A 107 18.30 -2.65 -0.88
C LEU A 107 18.63 -2.50 -2.37
N ARG A 108 17.89 -3.21 -3.22
CA ARG A 108 17.96 -3.10 -4.67
C ARG A 108 16.55 -3.07 -5.25
N PRO A 109 16.38 -2.63 -6.52
CA PRO A 109 15.11 -2.77 -7.20
C PRO A 109 14.63 -4.23 -7.13
N LEU A 110 13.52 -4.46 -6.43
CA LEU A 110 13.05 -5.80 -6.08
C LEU A 110 12.55 -6.52 -7.33
N THR A 111 12.73 -7.84 -7.39
CA THR A 111 12.05 -8.72 -8.35
C THR A 111 10.85 -9.40 -7.70
N ILE A 112 9.98 -10.05 -8.49
CA ILE A 112 8.86 -10.81 -7.93
C ILE A 112 9.33 -11.91 -6.96
N GLY A 113 10.47 -12.54 -7.27
CA GLY A 113 11.11 -13.55 -6.42
C GLY A 113 11.67 -13.00 -5.12
N ASP A 114 11.88 -11.69 -5.00
CA ASP A 114 12.26 -11.05 -3.74
C ASP A 114 11.01 -10.62 -2.93
N ILE A 115 9.92 -10.23 -3.62
CA ILE A 115 8.71 -9.70 -2.98
C ILE A 115 8.00 -10.79 -2.17
N TYR A 116 7.61 -11.92 -2.77
CA TYR A 116 6.81 -12.92 -2.06
C TYR A 116 7.55 -13.54 -0.85
N PRO A 117 8.81 -13.98 -0.97
CA PRO A 117 9.58 -14.42 0.19
C PRO A 117 9.82 -13.29 1.20
N GLY A 118 10.01 -12.05 0.74
CA GLY A 118 10.16 -10.87 1.60
C GLY A 118 8.93 -10.61 2.47
N VAL A 119 7.72 -10.75 1.92
CA VAL A 119 6.46 -10.66 2.68
C VAL A 119 6.37 -11.76 3.72
N ILE A 120 6.67 -13.00 3.34
CA ILE A 120 6.64 -14.14 4.28
C ILE A 120 7.67 -13.94 5.39
N ALA A 121 8.87 -13.45 5.07
CA ALA A 121 9.89 -13.13 6.05
C ALA A 121 9.44 -12.00 7.00
N ALA A 122 8.75 -10.98 6.49
CA ALA A 122 8.18 -9.91 7.31
C ALA A 122 7.12 -10.45 8.30
N ILE A 123 6.22 -11.30 7.82
CA ILE A 123 5.17 -11.93 8.65
C ILE A 123 5.79 -12.83 9.71
N ARG A 124 6.73 -13.71 9.33
CA ARG A 124 7.39 -14.65 10.26
C ARG A 124 8.32 -13.97 11.26
N GLY A 125 8.92 -12.85 10.87
CA GLY A 125 9.79 -12.07 11.76
C GLY A 125 9.04 -11.38 12.89
N ASN A 126 7.74 -11.11 12.71
CA ASN A 126 6.90 -10.44 13.70
C ASN A 126 5.40 -10.81 13.57
N PRO A 127 5.02 -12.05 13.92
CA PRO A 127 3.66 -12.55 13.69
C PRO A 127 2.60 -11.83 14.55
N ALA A 128 2.98 -11.37 15.75
CA ALA A 128 2.06 -10.67 16.64
C ALA A 128 1.66 -9.29 16.08
N ALA A 129 2.63 -8.51 15.57
CA ALA A 129 2.35 -7.19 14.99
C ALA A 129 1.78 -7.26 13.57
N THR A 130 1.92 -8.40 12.89
CA THR A 130 1.36 -8.63 11.55
C THR A 130 0.02 -9.35 11.62
N LEU A 131 0.01 -10.66 11.85
CA LEU A 131 -1.20 -11.49 11.86
C LEU A 131 -2.10 -11.19 13.06
N GLY A 132 -1.54 -11.04 14.26
CA GLY A 132 -2.33 -10.81 15.48
C GLY A 132 -3.10 -9.49 15.40
N LEU A 133 -2.38 -8.40 15.10
CA LEU A 133 -3.00 -7.09 14.95
C LEU A 133 -3.89 -7.01 13.70
N ALA A 134 -3.53 -7.70 12.62
CA ALA A 134 -4.40 -7.78 11.46
C ALA A 134 -5.72 -8.49 11.77
N ALA A 135 -5.68 -9.61 12.47
CA ALA A 135 -6.87 -10.33 12.90
C ALA A 135 -7.76 -9.47 13.79
N LEU A 136 -7.17 -8.71 14.72
CA LEU A 136 -7.91 -7.79 15.58
C LEU A 136 -8.61 -6.69 14.77
N ILE A 137 -7.89 -6.05 13.83
CA ILE A 137 -8.47 -5.02 12.95
C ILE A 137 -9.58 -5.62 12.09
N SER A 138 -9.34 -6.77 11.49
CA SER A 138 -10.32 -7.47 10.67
C SER A 138 -11.58 -7.84 11.46
N LEU A 139 -11.45 -8.31 12.70
CA LEU A 139 -12.60 -8.60 13.56
C LEU A 139 -13.39 -7.32 13.90
N VAL A 140 -12.70 -6.28 14.37
CA VAL A 140 -13.34 -5.02 14.78
C VAL A 140 -14.08 -4.36 13.62
N VAL A 141 -13.52 -4.45 12.40
CA VAL A 141 -14.14 -3.85 11.21
C VAL A 141 -15.19 -4.77 10.61
N LEU A 142 -14.90 -6.05 10.39
CA LEU A 142 -15.75 -6.91 9.57
C LEU A 142 -16.96 -7.47 10.31
N VAL A 143 -16.87 -7.67 11.63
CA VAL A 143 -17.99 -8.20 12.43
C VAL A 143 -19.21 -7.26 12.37
N PRO A 144 -19.10 -5.93 12.58
CA PRO A 144 -20.23 -5.02 12.43
C PRO A 144 -20.84 -5.01 11.03
N PHE A 145 -20.02 -5.03 9.97
CA PHE A 145 -20.53 -5.06 8.58
C PHE A 145 -21.24 -6.37 8.28
N THR A 146 -20.69 -7.50 8.75
CA THR A 146 -21.33 -8.81 8.62
C THR A 146 -22.64 -8.85 9.40
N ALA A 147 -22.66 -8.36 10.64
CA ALA A 147 -23.87 -8.31 11.45
C ALA A 147 -24.96 -7.46 10.80
N LEU A 148 -24.59 -6.29 10.25
CA LEU A 148 -25.49 -5.44 9.50
C LEU A 148 -26.01 -6.13 8.23
N SER A 149 -25.14 -6.83 7.51
CA SER A 149 -25.48 -7.60 6.32
C SER A 149 -26.49 -8.71 6.63
N VAL A 150 -26.24 -9.50 7.68
CA VAL A 150 -27.13 -10.57 8.15
C VAL A 150 -28.48 -10.02 8.63
N TRP A 151 -28.46 -8.92 9.38
CA TRP A 151 -29.67 -8.29 9.89
C TRP A 151 -30.53 -7.65 8.79
N GLY A 152 -29.89 -7.00 7.81
CA GLY A 152 -30.57 -6.31 6.71
C GLY A 152 -31.05 -7.24 5.60
N ALA A 153 -30.41 -8.40 5.41
CA ALA A 153 -30.69 -9.32 4.31
C ALA A 153 -32.17 -9.76 4.19
N PRO A 154 -32.88 -10.13 5.29
CA PRO A 154 -34.30 -10.46 5.22
C PRO A 154 -35.18 -9.31 4.72
N ALA A 155 -34.96 -8.10 5.24
CA ALA A 155 -35.74 -6.91 4.90
C ALA A 155 -35.51 -6.47 3.45
N ILE A 156 -34.26 -6.54 2.98
CA ILE A 156 -33.91 -6.30 1.58
C ILE A 156 -34.67 -7.28 0.68
N PHE A 157 -34.62 -8.57 0.99
CA PHE A 157 -35.30 -9.57 0.18
C PHE A 157 -36.81 -9.35 0.13
N GLU A 158 -37.47 -9.13 1.27
CA GLU A 158 -38.91 -8.87 1.34
C GLU A 158 -39.30 -7.67 0.45
N GLN A 159 -38.59 -6.55 0.58
CA GLN A 159 -38.86 -5.35 -0.21
C GLN A 159 -38.64 -5.53 -1.71
N VAL A 160 -37.68 -6.37 -2.11
CA VAL A 160 -37.37 -6.59 -3.52
C VAL A 160 -38.36 -7.58 -4.13
N THR A 161 -38.74 -8.65 -3.41
CA THR A 161 -39.73 -9.63 -3.91
C THR A 161 -41.08 -9.03 -4.24
N THR A 162 -41.49 -7.96 -3.56
CA THR A 162 -42.77 -7.29 -3.83
C THR A 162 -42.77 -6.48 -5.13
N ASN A 163 -41.60 -6.11 -5.66
CA ASN A 163 -41.46 -5.13 -6.75
C ASN A 163 -40.72 -5.65 -7.99
N SER A 164 -40.27 -6.91 -7.98
CA SER A 164 -39.42 -7.46 -9.03
C SER A 164 -39.74 -8.92 -9.32
N THR A 165 -39.16 -9.44 -10.39
CA THR A 165 -39.27 -10.87 -10.70
C THR A 165 -38.54 -11.70 -9.64
N ALA A 166 -38.90 -12.98 -9.51
CA ALA A 166 -38.24 -13.87 -8.54
C ALA A 166 -36.72 -13.94 -8.74
N GLN A 167 -36.25 -13.94 -9.99
CA GLN A 167 -34.82 -13.97 -10.30
C GLN A 167 -34.10 -12.68 -9.87
N GLU A 168 -34.67 -11.52 -10.15
CA GLU A 168 -34.10 -10.23 -9.72
C GLU A 168 -34.07 -10.12 -8.20
N ALA A 169 -35.10 -10.63 -7.51
CA ALA A 169 -35.13 -10.65 -6.05
C ALA A 169 -34.06 -11.56 -5.44
N LEU A 170 -33.76 -12.70 -6.06
CA LEU A 170 -32.63 -13.54 -5.68
C LEU A 170 -31.30 -12.82 -5.87
N ASP A 171 -31.10 -12.22 -7.05
CA ASP A 171 -29.83 -11.57 -7.41
C ASP A 171 -29.54 -10.37 -6.50
N ILE A 172 -30.52 -9.50 -6.29
CA ILE A 172 -30.39 -8.32 -5.40
C ILE A 172 -30.28 -8.76 -3.94
N GLY A 173 -31.08 -9.75 -3.53
CA GLY A 173 -31.06 -10.30 -2.17
C GLY A 173 -29.72 -10.90 -1.78
N ILE A 174 -28.92 -11.38 -2.75
CA ILE A 174 -27.52 -11.83 -2.54
C ILE A 174 -26.54 -10.66 -2.68
N ALA A 175 -26.68 -9.83 -3.72
CA ALA A 175 -25.70 -8.83 -4.08
C ALA A 175 -25.61 -7.69 -3.04
N LEU A 176 -26.73 -7.15 -2.56
CA LEU A 176 -26.70 -6.01 -1.63
C LEU A 176 -26.06 -6.39 -0.28
N PRO A 177 -26.43 -7.51 0.38
CA PRO A 177 -25.72 -7.96 1.58
C PRO A 177 -24.23 -8.23 1.35
N ALA A 178 -23.87 -8.79 0.19
CA ALA A 178 -22.47 -8.99 -0.18
C ALA A 178 -21.70 -7.67 -0.37
N LEU A 179 -22.35 -6.63 -0.92
CA LEU A 179 -21.75 -5.30 -1.01
C LEU A 179 -21.47 -4.70 0.37
N VAL A 180 -22.39 -4.84 1.34
CA VAL A 180 -22.17 -4.39 2.72
C VAL A 180 -20.92 -5.07 3.31
N THR A 181 -20.83 -6.39 3.23
CA THR A 181 -19.65 -7.14 3.71
C THR A 181 -18.38 -6.77 2.93
N GLY A 182 -18.49 -6.53 1.62
CA GLY A 182 -17.41 -6.07 0.75
C GLY A 182 -16.86 -4.70 1.16
N LEU A 183 -17.72 -3.75 1.55
CA LEU A 183 -17.29 -2.46 2.08
C LEU A 183 -16.44 -2.64 3.35
N GLY A 184 -16.88 -3.48 4.29
CA GLY A 184 -16.10 -3.81 5.49
C GLY A 184 -14.73 -4.40 5.15
N THR A 185 -14.65 -5.22 4.11
CA THR A 185 -13.39 -5.78 3.61
C THR A 185 -12.45 -4.71 3.07
N ILE A 186 -12.97 -3.76 2.29
CA ILE A 186 -12.18 -2.64 1.75
C ILE A 186 -11.66 -1.76 2.89
N VAL A 187 -12.51 -1.44 3.87
CA VAL A 187 -12.11 -0.67 5.06
C VAL A 187 -10.97 -1.38 5.78
N ALA A 188 -11.13 -2.66 6.10
CA ALA A 188 -10.10 -3.45 6.78
C ALA A 188 -8.80 -3.49 5.96
N GLN A 189 -8.89 -3.71 4.64
CA GLN A 189 -7.73 -3.76 3.76
C GLN A 189 -6.91 -2.45 3.78
N VAL A 190 -7.57 -1.29 3.79
CA VAL A 190 -6.86 0.01 3.84
C VAL A 190 -6.06 0.18 5.14
N PHE A 191 -6.64 -0.17 6.28
CA PHE A 191 -5.92 -0.16 7.56
C PHE A 191 -4.76 -1.16 7.56
N LEU A 192 -4.95 -2.35 6.99
CA LEU A 192 -3.93 -3.39 6.90
C LEU A 192 -2.77 -3.01 5.97
N ILE A 193 -3.02 -2.28 4.89
CA ILE A 193 -1.97 -1.71 4.03
C ILE A 193 -1.11 -0.72 4.81
N GLY A 194 -1.73 0.20 5.57
CA GLY A 194 -0.99 1.11 6.44
C GLY A 194 -0.16 0.35 7.47
N LEU A 195 -0.81 -0.58 8.18
CA LEU A 195 -0.19 -1.45 9.19
C LEU A 195 1.04 -2.19 8.64
N MET A 196 0.89 -2.90 7.52
CA MET A 196 1.98 -3.68 6.92
C MET A 196 3.08 -2.78 6.40
N SER A 197 2.76 -1.61 5.85
CA SER A 197 3.76 -0.65 5.39
C SER A 197 4.66 -0.17 6.52
N TYR A 198 4.10 0.07 7.72
CA TYR A 198 4.90 0.41 8.90
C TYR A 198 5.79 -0.75 9.35
N VAL A 199 5.24 -1.96 9.49
CA VAL A 199 6.01 -3.14 9.94
C VAL A 199 7.15 -3.45 8.95
N VAL A 200 6.86 -3.41 7.65
CA VAL A 200 7.84 -3.63 6.59
C VAL A 200 8.92 -2.55 6.61
N ALA A 201 8.56 -1.26 6.73
CA ALA A 201 9.54 -0.18 6.78
C ALA A 201 10.53 -0.34 7.94
N GLN A 202 10.05 -0.79 9.11
CA GLN A 202 10.89 -1.06 10.27
C GLN A 202 11.72 -2.34 10.08
N GLY A 203 11.13 -3.38 9.50
CA GLY A 203 11.82 -4.64 9.19
C GLY A 203 12.95 -4.49 8.16
N VAL A 204 12.82 -3.57 7.20
CA VAL A 204 13.89 -3.22 6.25
C VAL A 204 15.10 -2.60 6.97
N GLN A 205 14.88 -1.91 8.09
CA GLN A 205 15.94 -1.37 8.95
C GLN A 205 16.48 -2.39 9.97
N GLY A 206 16.01 -3.64 9.91
CA GLY A 206 16.37 -4.69 10.87
C GLY A 206 15.67 -4.55 12.24
N LEU A 207 14.72 -3.64 12.38
CA LEU A 207 14.03 -3.36 13.64
C LEU A 207 12.78 -4.24 13.79
N LYS A 208 12.57 -4.78 14.99
CA LYS A 208 11.31 -5.44 15.38
C LYS A 208 10.41 -4.43 16.11
N VAL A 209 9.14 -4.40 15.73
CA VAL A 209 8.14 -3.52 16.35
C VAL A 209 7.19 -4.30 17.25
N THR A 210 6.81 -3.72 18.38
CA THR A 210 5.78 -4.34 19.23
C THR A 210 4.38 -4.04 18.67
N PRO A 211 3.38 -4.92 18.88
CA PRO A 211 2.00 -4.66 18.44
C PRO A 211 1.45 -3.32 18.96
N GLY A 212 1.81 -2.94 20.19
CA GLY A 212 1.41 -1.65 20.78
C GLY A 212 2.02 -0.43 20.07
N GLN A 213 3.28 -0.50 19.63
CA GLN A 213 3.91 0.56 18.83
C GLN A 213 3.24 0.68 17.47
N THR A 214 3.01 -0.46 16.80
CA THR A 214 2.32 -0.50 15.52
C THR A 214 0.90 0.06 15.63
N TRP A 215 0.16 -0.30 16.68
CA TRP A 215 -1.18 0.23 16.94
C TRP A 215 -1.17 1.75 17.17
N LYS A 216 -0.24 2.27 17.98
CA LYS A 216 -0.09 3.72 18.19
C LYS A 216 0.23 4.46 16.89
N ALA A 217 1.07 3.89 16.02
CA ALA A 217 1.38 4.49 14.72
C ALA A 217 0.13 4.59 13.83
N VAL A 218 -0.65 3.51 13.73
CA VAL A 218 -1.91 3.50 12.97
C VAL A 218 -2.93 4.49 13.54
N LEU A 219 -3.12 4.51 14.86
CA LEU A 219 -4.03 5.45 15.51
C LEU A 219 -3.61 6.92 15.34
N GLY A 220 -2.31 7.21 15.42
CA GLY A 220 -1.79 8.56 15.20
C GLY A 220 -2.06 9.10 13.80
N ALA A 221 -2.21 8.22 12.82
CA ALA A 221 -2.57 8.57 11.44
C ALA A 221 -4.04 8.23 11.10
N PHE A 222 -4.88 7.88 12.06
CA PHE A 222 -6.23 7.38 11.83
C PHE A 222 -7.03 8.28 10.88
N TRP A 223 -7.11 9.57 11.17
CA TRP A 223 -7.85 10.53 10.34
C TRP A 223 -7.28 10.70 8.93
N ARG A 224 -5.96 10.54 8.77
CA ARG A 224 -5.32 10.59 7.45
C ARG A 224 -5.64 9.33 6.66
N ILE A 225 -5.60 8.16 7.29
CA ILE A 225 -5.97 6.86 6.69
C ILE A 225 -7.45 6.87 6.31
N VAL A 226 -8.34 7.31 7.20
CA VAL A 226 -9.78 7.45 6.93
C VAL A 226 -10.03 8.45 5.80
N GLY A 227 -9.31 9.59 5.78
CA GLY A 227 -9.37 10.53 4.66
C GLY A 227 -8.96 9.89 3.34
N THR A 228 -7.88 9.10 3.31
CA THR A 228 -7.46 8.38 2.09
C THR A 228 -8.44 7.30 1.68
N LEU A 229 -9.06 6.61 2.64
CA LEU A 229 -10.09 5.62 2.40
C LEU A 229 -11.30 6.26 1.73
N ILE A 230 -11.84 7.33 2.31
CA ILE A 230 -13.02 8.03 1.78
C ILE A 230 -12.75 8.54 0.37
N LEU A 231 -11.61 9.21 0.15
CA LEU A 231 -11.28 9.73 -1.18
C LEU A 231 -11.04 8.60 -2.20
N THR A 232 -10.46 7.47 -1.78
CA THR A 232 -10.30 6.30 -2.66
C THR A 232 -11.66 5.69 -3.01
N LEU A 233 -12.57 5.55 -2.04
CA LEU A 233 -13.92 5.07 -2.27
C LEU A 233 -14.71 6.01 -3.20
N LEU A 234 -14.62 7.33 -3.00
CA LEU A 234 -15.25 8.31 -3.89
C LEU A 234 -14.67 8.26 -5.30
N ALA A 235 -13.35 8.09 -5.44
CA ALA A 235 -12.71 7.95 -6.74
C ALA A 235 -13.16 6.67 -7.45
N LEU A 236 -13.20 5.53 -6.74
CA LEU A 236 -13.68 4.26 -7.28
C LEU A 236 -15.17 4.30 -7.63
N LEU A 237 -15.99 4.94 -6.80
CA LEU A 237 -17.42 5.14 -7.05
C LEU A 237 -17.62 6.01 -8.30
N GLY A 238 -16.91 7.13 -8.40
CA GLY A 238 -16.96 7.99 -9.59
C GLY A 238 -16.52 7.24 -10.85
N ALA A 239 -15.45 6.46 -10.77
CA ALA A 239 -15.01 5.59 -11.86
C ALA A 239 -16.07 4.54 -12.22
N ALA A 240 -16.73 3.92 -11.23
CA ALA A 240 -17.79 2.94 -11.42
C ALA A 240 -19.03 3.54 -12.08
N VAL A 241 -19.45 4.73 -11.66
CA VAL A 241 -20.59 5.45 -12.26
C VAL A 241 -20.29 5.81 -13.71
N LEU A 242 -19.10 6.36 -14.00
CA LEU A 242 -18.69 6.68 -15.38
C LEU A 242 -18.62 5.43 -16.25
N ALA A 243 -18.06 4.35 -15.72
CA ALA A 243 -18.03 3.03 -16.34
C ALA A 243 -19.44 2.51 -16.67
N PHE A 244 -20.35 2.58 -15.70
CA PHE A 244 -21.73 2.14 -15.84
C PHE A 244 -22.48 2.96 -16.90
N VAL A 245 -22.36 4.28 -16.85
CA VAL A 245 -22.94 5.19 -17.87
C VAL A 245 -22.39 4.84 -19.26
N MET A 246 -21.08 4.61 -19.39
CA MET A 246 -20.47 4.25 -20.66
C MET A 246 -20.99 2.91 -21.19
N ILE A 247 -21.12 1.89 -20.33
CA ILE A 247 -21.72 0.60 -20.72
C ILE A 247 -23.15 0.79 -21.20
N PHE A 248 -23.96 1.54 -20.45
CA PHE A 248 -25.36 1.77 -20.80
C PHE A 248 -25.50 2.44 -22.17
N LEU A 249 -24.65 3.43 -22.46
CA LEU A 249 -24.60 4.09 -23.76
C LEU A 249 -24.16 3.12 -24.89
N ILE A 250 -23.16 2.27 -24.65
CA ILE A 250 -22.68 1.31 -25.66
C ILE A 250 -23.75 0.25 -25.93
N ILE A 251 -24.37 -0.32 -24.89
CA ILE A 251 -25.44 -1.31 -25.03
C ILE A 251 -26.64 -0.68 -25.75
N GLY A 252 -27.06 0.52 -25.36
CA GLY A 252 -28.15 1.24 -26.03
C GLY A 252 -27.86 1.49 -27.51
N ALA A 253 -26.62 1.86 -27.86
CA ALA A 253 -26.20 2.04 -29.24
C ALA A 253 -26.16 0.72 -30.04
N VAL A 254 -25.76 -0.40 -29.41
CA VAL A 254 -25.70 -1.72 -30.07
C VAL A 254 -27.10 -2.30 -30.28
N LEU A 255 -27.95 -2.26 -29.25
CA LEU A 255 -29.32 -2.79 -29.32
C LEU A 255 -30.24 -1.94 -30.20
N GLY A 256 -29.99 -0.63 -30.31
CA GLY A 256 -30.76 0.27 -31.19
C GLY A 256 -30.48 0.09 -32.69
N VAL A 257 -29.53 -0.78 -33.08
CA VAL A 257 -29.06 -0.92 -34.47
C VAL A 257 -29.52 -2.22 -35.15
N SER A 258 -30.11 -3.19 -34.44
CA SER A 258 -30.43 -4.50 -35.04
C SER A 258 -31.59 -5.27 -34.41
N ASP A 259 -32.60 -5.60 -35.23
CA ASP A 259 -33.75 -6.49 -34.91
C ASP A 259 -33.52 -7.96 -35.32
N SER A 260 -32.31 -8.36 -35.69
CA SER A 260 -32.03 -9.69 -36.25
C SER A 260 -31.65 -10.75 -35.20
N ALA A 261 -31.93 -12.03 -35.48
CA ALA A 261 -31.65 -13.14 -34.56
C ALA A 261 -30.14 -13.45 -34.40
N ASP A 262 -29.29 -13.00 -35.34
CA ASP A 262 -27.82 -13.15 -35.28
C ASP A 262 -27.15 -12.27 -34.21
N VAL A 263 -27.92 -11.39 -33.58
CA VAL A 263 -27.46 -10.42 -32.58
C VAL A 263 -27.02 -11.11 -31.28
N GLY A 264 -27.49 -12.34 -31.01
CA GLY A 264 -27.16 -13.06 -29.78
C GLY A 264 -25.65 -13.33 -29.60
N PHE A 265 -24.97 -13.85 -30.62
CA PHE A 265 -23.54 -14.14 -30.53
C PHE A 265 -22.70 -12.85 -30.44
N PHE A 266 -23.01 -11.85 -31.27
CA PHE A 266 -22.31 -10.57 -31.25
C PHE A 266 -22.55 -9.80 -29.95
N ALA A 267 -23.77 -9.83 -29.40
CA ALA A 267 -24.08 -9.21 -28.11
C ALA A 267 -23.30 -9.86 -26.96
N VAL A 268 -23.20 -11.19 -26.93
CA VAL A 268 -22.40 -11.90 -25.91
C VAL A 268 -20.92 -11.55 -26.05
N LEU A 269 -20.37 -11.53 -27.27
CA LEU A 269 -18.97 -11.16 -27.50
C LEU A 269 -18.68 -9.71 -27.05
N VAL A 270 -19.55 -8.77 -27.43
CA VAL A 270 -19.43 -7.37 -27.01
C VAL A 270 -19.51 -7.26 -25.49
N PHE A 271 -20.46 -7.95 -24.85
CA PHE A 271 -20.57 -7.98 -23.40
C PHE A 271 -19.30 -8.50 -22.74
N LEU A 272 -18.73 -9.61 -23.22
CA LEU A 272 -17.49 -10.19 -22.68
C LEU A 272 -16.29 -9.23 -22.85
N LEU A 273 -16.18 -8.56 -23.99
CA LEU A 273 -15.12 -7.58 -24.23
C LEU A 273 -15.26 -6.35 -23.33
N LEU A 274 -16.49 -5.87 -23.13
CA LEU A 274 -16.78 -4.77 -22.20
C LEU A 274 -16.47 -5.17 -20.76
N ALA A 275 -16.86 -6.37 -20.34
CA ALA A 275 -16.57 -6.90 -19.00
C ALA A 275 -15.05 -7.05 -18.77
N ALA A 276 -14.31 -7.57 -19.76
CA ALA A 276 -12.85 -7.69 -19.68
C ALA A 276 -12.15 -6.31 -19.66
N GLY A 277 -12.61 -5.37 -20.50
CA GLY A 277 -12.12 -3.99 -20.51
C GLY A 277 -12.39 -3.29 -19.19
N MET A 278 -13.55 -3.53 -18.59
CA MET A 278 -13.94 -2.99 -17.28
C MET A 278 -13.04 -3.51 -16.17
N LEU A 279 -12.83 -4.83 -16.12
CA LEU A 279 -11.93 -5.46 -15.17
C LEU A 279 -10.52 -4.85 -15.28
N MET A 280 -10.00 -4.72 -16.51
CA MET A 280 -8.69 -4.13 -16.75
C MET A 280 -8.62 -2.66 -16.30
N PHE A 281 -9.66 -1.87 -16.62
CA PHE A 281 -9.77 -0.48 -16.19
C PHE A 281 -9.76 -0.36 -14.65
N PHE A 282 -10.55 -1.17 -13.95
CA PHE A 282 -10.59 -1.18 -12.49
C PHE A 282 -9.27 -1.64 -11.84
N LEU A 283 -8.61 -2.65 -12.41
CA LEU A 283 -7.28 -3.08 -11.94
C LEU A 283 -6.24 -1.97 -12.10
N TRP A 284 -6.25 -1.29 -13.25
CA TRP A 284 -5.37 -0.16 -13.51
C TRP A 284 -5.68 1.03 -12.58
N PHE A 285 -6.96 1.38 -12.44
CA PHE A 285 -7.41 2.55 -11.68
C PHE A 285 -7.19 2.36 -10.17
N SER A 286 -7.55 1.19 -9.61
CA SER A 286 -7.30 0.88 -8.20
C SER A 286 -5.82 0.88 -7.83
N THR A 287 -4.96 0.45 -8.76
CA THR A 287 -3.49 0.48 -8.57
C THR A 287 -2.97 1.89 -8.31
N ARG A 288 -3.63 2.92 -8.85
CA ARG A 288 -3.21 4.31 -8.67
C ARG A 288 -3.25 4.81 -7.25
N PHE A 289 -4.16 4.26 -6.44
CA PHE A 289 -4.40 4.71 -5.06
C PHE A 289 -3.94 3.71 -4.01
N THR A 290 -3.37 2.58 -4.44
CA THR A 290 -2.96 1.49 -3.55
C THR A 290 -1.91 1.92 -2.52
N PHE A 291 -1.01 2.85 -2.87
CA PHE A 291 0.03 3.32 -1.94
C PHE A 291 -0.41 4.50 -1.07
N ALA A 292 -1.60 5.07 -1.29
CA ALA A 292 -2.07 6.23 -0.55
C ALA A 292 -2.13 6.01 0.98
N PRO A 293 -2.62 4.87 1.50
CA PRO A 293 -2.64 4.63 2.95
C PRO A 293 -1.24 4.52 3.55
N ALA A 294 -0.31 3.90 2.82
CA ALA A 294 1.10 3.78 3.23
C ALA A 294 1.77 5.15 3.31
N ILE A 295 1.55 6.00 2.30
CA ILE A 295 2.09 7.38 2.23
C ILE A 295 1.51 8.26 3.33
N ALA A 296 0.19 8.20 3.57
CA ALA A 296 -0.47 8.99 4.60
C ALA A 296 0.06 8.67 6.01
N LEU A 297 0.36 7.39 6.26
CA LEU A 297 0.94 6.94 7.53
C LEU A 297 2.44 7.28 7.64
N LEU A 298 3.25 6.89 6.64
CA LEU A 298 4.72 6.95 6.73
C LEU A 298 5.28 8.35 6.47
N GLU A 299 4.65 9.12 5.60
CA GLU A 299 5.10 10.47 5.24
C GLU A 299 4.36 11.56 6.04
N SER A 300 3.42 11.18 6.90
CA SER A 300 2.62 12.10 7.72
C SER A 300 1.88 13.18 6.91
N THR A 301 1.53 12.87 5.66
CA THR A 301 0.90 13.81 4.71
C THR A 301 -0.63 13.80 4.80
N SER A 302 -1.26 14.87 4.30
CA SER A 302 -2.73 14.93 4.18
C SER A 302 -3.23 13.91 3.15
N ALA A 303 -4.51 13.52 3.26
CA ALA A 303 -5.08 12.48 2.39
C ALA A 303 -5.01 12.82 0.89
N THR A 304 -5.26 14.08 0.53
CA THR A 304 -5.17 14.55 -0.86
C THR A 304 -3.75 14.52 -1.38
N ALA A 305 -2.77 14.98 -0.57
CA ALA A 305 -1.35 14.92 -0.92
C ALA A 305 -0.87 13.47 -1.08
N ALA A 306 -1.33 12.56 -0.21
CA ALA A 306 -1.02 11.14 -0.27
C ALA A 306 -1.56 10.50 -1.56
N MET A 307 -2.79 10.83 -1.99
CA MET A 307 -3.35 10.33 -3.25
C MET A 307 -2.61 10.88 -4.47
N ALA A 308 -2.31 12.17 -4.50
CA ALA A 308 -1.54 12.78 -5.60
C ALA A 308 -0.15 12.14 -5.71
N ARG A 309 0.50 11.87 -4.57
CA ARG A 309 1.79 11.18 -4.55
C ARG A 309 1.68 9.73 -4.98
N SER A 310 0.68 8.99 -4.50
CA SER A 310 0.40 7.61 -4.93
C SER A 310 0.22 7.54 -6.46
N TRP A 311 -0.51 8.50 -7.03
CA TRP A 311 -0.67 8.61 -8.47
C TRP A 311 0.66 8.82 -9.21
N ARG A 312 1.52 9.72 -8.72
CA ARG A 312 2.84 9.97 -9.31
C ARG A 312 3.77 8.76 -9.24
N LEU A 313 3.81 8.07 -8.10
CA LEU A 313 4.62 6.86 -7.90
C LEU A 313 4.17 5.71 -8.80
N THR A 314 2.86 5.61 -9.03
CA THR A 314 2.28 4.61 -9.92
C THR A 314 2.20 5.07 -11.37
N SER A 315 2.71 6.26 -11.74
CA SER A 315 2.65 6.78 -13.12
C SER A 315 3.90 6.48 -13.94
N GLY A 316 3.76 5.93 -15.14
CA GLY A 316 4.87 5.75 -16.09
C GLY A 316 5.16 4.30 -16.45
N ARG A 317 6.38 4.02 -16.93
CA ARG A 317 6.74 2.72 -17.54
C ARG A 317 6.51 1.47 -16.67
N PRO A 318 6.69 1.46 -15.33
CA PRO A 318 6.53 0.23 -14.54
C PRO A 318 5.08 -0.12 -14.12
N VAL A 319 4.04 0.60 -14.58
CA VAL A 319 2.64 0.34 -14.16
C VAL A 319 2.21 -1.11 -14.39
N TRP A 320 2.57 -1.67 -15.54
CA TRP A 320 2.19 -3.03 -15.94
C TRP A 320 2.79 -4.08 -15.04
N ARG A 321 3.98 -3.83 -14.50
CA ARG A 321 4.62 -4.72 -13.54
C ARG A 321 3.89 -4.69 -12.20
N ILE A 322 3.50 -3.51 -11.73
CA ILE A 322 2.72 -3.38 -10.49
C ILE A 322 1.37 -4.08 -10.66
N ILE A 323 0.67 -3.81 -11.75
CA ILE A 323 -0.62 -4.44 -12.08
C ILE A 323 -0.46 -5.96 -12.18
N GLY A 324 0.57 -6.45 -12.88
CA GLY A 324 0.82 -7.89 -13.02
C GLY A 324 1.10 -8.60 -11.70
N ILE A 325 1.92 -8.02 -10.81
CA ILE A 325 2.19 -8.60 -9.49
C ILE A 325 0.93 -8.55 -8.61
N ARG A 326 0.17 -7.46 -8.64
CA ARG A 326 -1.09 -7.36 -7.89
C ARG A 326 -2.12 -8.34 -8.41
N PHE A 327 -2.28 -8.46 -9.73
CA PHE A 327 -3.17 -9.44 -10.36
C PHE A 327 -2.80 -10.88 -9.99
N LEU A 328 -1.52 -11.23 -10.07
CA LEU A 328 -1.05 -12.55 -9.63
C LEU A 328 -1.33 -12.79 -8.15
N THR A 329 -1.14 -11.77 -7.31
CA THR A 329 -1.44 -11.84 -5.87
C THR A 329 -2.95 -12.00 -5.64
N MET A 330 -3.79 -11.32 -6.41
CA MET A 330 -5.25 -11.48 -6.39
C MET A 330 -5.67 -12.88 -6.81
N LEU A 331 -5.05 -13.47 -7.83
CA LEU A 331 -5.32 -14.86 -8.22
C LEU A 331 -4.92 -15.84 -7.12
N ALA A 332 -3.72 -15.68 -6.54
CA ALA A 332 -3.23 -16.55 -5.47
C ALA A 332 -4.13 -16.48 -4.22
N VAL A 333 -4.48 -15.26 -3.78
CA VAL A 333 -5.43 -15.04 -2.69
C VAL A 333 -6.82 -15.56 -3.05
N GLY A 334 -7.27 -15.35 -4.29
CA GLY A 334 -8.55 -15.83 -4.79
C GLY A 334 -8.69 -17.35 -4.67
N VAL A 335 -7.64 -18.12 -5.01
CA VAL A 335 -7.64 -19.58 -4.79
C VAL A 335 -7.83 -19.92 -3.31
N VAL A 336 -7.14 -19.23 -2.40
CA VAL A 336 -7.30 -19.43 -0.95
C VAL A 336 -8.73 -19.13 -0.52
N THR A 337 -9.31 -18.01 -0.98
CA THR A 337 -10.71 -17.64 -0.72
C THR A 337 -11.67 -18.71 -1.20
N GLN A 338 -11.46 -19.26 -2.41
CA GLN A 338 -12.33 -20.31 -2.95
C GLN A 338 -12.25 -21.61 -2.15
N VAL A 339 -11.05 -22.01 -1.71
CA VAL A 339 -10.87 -23.21 -0.87
C VAL A 339 -11.56 -23.03 0.49
N VAL A 340 -11.39 -21.89 1.14
CA VAL A 340 -12.04 -21.57 2.41
C VAL A 340 -13.56 -21.49 2.23
N GLY A 341 -14.02 -20.81 1.17
CA GLY A 341 -15.44 -20.67 0.85
C GLY A 341 -16.11 -22.00 0.54
N PHE A 342 -15.42 -22.91 -0.16
CA PHE A 342 -15.90 -24.28 -0.37
C PHE A 342 -16.07 -25.01 0.96
N GLY A 343 -15.07 -24.94 1.86
CA GLY A 343 -15.14 -25.56 3.18
C GLY A 343 -16.31 -25.02 4.02
N VAL A 344 -16.48 -23.70 4.08
CA VAL A 344 -17.62 -23.07 4.76
C VAL A 344 -18.95 -23.46 4.10
N GLY A 345 -18.98 -23.50 2.77
CA GLY A 345 -20.14 -23.93 1.99
C GLY A 345 -20.58 -25.35 2.31
N VAL A 346 -19.65 -26.30 2.45
CA VAL A 346 -19.96 -27.68 2.85
C VAL A 346 -20.48 -27.75 4.28
N LEU A 347 -19.88 -27.00 5.21
CA LEU A 347 -20.25 -27.04 6.63
C LEU A 347 -21.62 -26.43 6.90
N PHE A 348 -21.95 -25.32 6.24
CA PHE A 348 -23.19 -24.57 6.46
C PHE A 348 -24.26 -24.84 5.39
N GLY A 349 -23.91 -25.54 4.30
CA GLY A 349 -24.80 -25.81 3.17
C GLY A 349 -26.09 -26.53 3.57
N ALA A 350 -26.01 -27.46 4.52
CA ALA A 350 -27.19 -28.18 5.02
C ALA A 350 -28.11 -27.32 5.90
N ALA A 351 -27.61 -26.18 6.42
CA ALA A 351 -28.40 -25.25 7.22
C ALA A 351 -29.16 -24.23 6.36
N LEU A 352 -28.85 -24.11 5.06
CA LEU A 352 -29.55 -23.23 4.15
C LEU A 352 -30.95 -23.80 3.81
N PRO A 353 -32.03 -23.03 4.03
CA PRO A 353 -33.36 -23.41 3.58
C PRO A 353 -33.40 -23.63 2.06
N SER A 354 -34.15 -24.62 1.60
CA SER A 354 -34.31 -24.89 0.17
C SER A 354 -35.16 -23.84 -0.56
N SER A 355 -35.93 -23.04 0.17
CA SER A 355 -36.73 -21.93 -0.35
C SER A 355 -36.05 -20.59 -0.06
N PRO A 356 -36.05 -19.62 -1.01
CA PRO A 356 -35.50 -18.29 -0.79
C PRO A 356 -36.42 -17.50 0.15
N THR A 357 -36.21 -17.65 1.44
CA THR A 357 -36.89 -16.89 2.51
C THR A 357 -35.92 -15.87 3.11
N GLY A 358 -36.42 -14.93 3.91
CA GLY A 358 -35.53 -14.00 4.62
C GLY A 358 -34.45 -14.71 5.44
N ALA A 359 -34.77 -15.88 6.03
CA ALA A 359 -33.82 -16.72 6.74
C ALA A 359 -32.71 -17.28 5.83
N PHE A 360 -33.03 -17.66 4.58
CA PHE A 360 -32.03 -18.07 3.59
C PHE A 360 -30.99 -16.98 3.36
N PHE A 361 -31.42 -15.74 3.13
CA PHE A 361 -30.48 -14.64 2.87
C PHE A 361 -29.68 -14.22 4.11
N ALA A 362 -30.28 -14.28 5.30
CA ALA A 362 -29.55 -14.06 6.55
C ALA A 362 -28.45 -15.11 6.77
N ILE A 363 -28.75 -16.40 6.53
CA ILE A 363 -27.77 -17.48 6.65
C ILE A 363 -26.71 -17.36 5.55
N ALA A 364 -27.09 -17.04 4.32
CA ALA A 364 -26.14 -16.82 3.21
C ALA A 364 -25.20 -15.63 3.50
N ALA A 365 -25.72 -14.52 4.02
CA ALA A 365 -24.92 -13.37 4.44
C ALA A 365 -23.97 -13.73 5.59
N LEU A 366 -24.42 -14.56 6.54
CA LEU A 366 -23.58 -15.04 7.64
C LEU A 366 -22.46 -15.92 7.12
N MET A 367 -22.76 -16.87 6.23
CA MET A 367 -21.77 -17.73 5.58
C MET A 367 -20.74 -16.92 4.79
N ALA A 368 -21.18 -15.92 4.03
CA ALA A 368 -20.31 -15.01 3.29
C ALA A 368 -19.40 -14.22 4.24
N GLY A 369 -19.96 -13.70 5.33
CA GLY A 369 -19.21 -12.97 6.35
C GLY A 369 -18.18 -13.83 7.07
N VAL A 370 -18.54 -15.06 7.47
CA VAL A 370 -17.62 -16.03 8.09
C VAL A 370 -16.50 -16.42 7.12
N THR A 371 -16.84 -16.71 5.86
CA THR A 371 -15.86 -17.00 4.81
C THR A 371 -14.88 -15.85 4.64
N THR A 372 -15.41 -14.62 4.58
CA THR A 372 -14.61 -13.40 4.45
C THR A 372 -13.71 -13.21 5.66
N LEU A 373 -14.21 -13.42 6.87
CA LEU A 373 -13.44 -13.28 8.11
C LEU A 373 -12.29 -14.31 8.21
N LEU A 374 -12.53 -15.56 7.84
CA LEU A 374 -11.48 -16.59 7.83
C LEU A 374 -10.41 -16.27 6.78
N THR A 375 -10.84 -15.82 5.60
CA THR A 375 -9.95 -15.50 4.48
C THR A 375 -9.13 -14.24 4.75
N ILE A 376 -9.75 -13.19 5.32
CA ILE A 376 -9.12 -11.87 5.47
C ILE A 376 -7.93 -11.93 6.43
N ILE A 377 -8.03 -12.74 7.50
CA ILE A 377 -6.99 -12.91 8.53
C ILE A 377 -5.70 -13.47 7.92
N ILE A 378 -5.83 -14.39 6.95
CA ILE A 378 -4.69 -15.08 6.34
C ILE A 378 -4.19 -14.30 5.13
N SER A 379 -5.12 -13.87 4.28
CA SER A 379 -4.80 -13.42 2.92
C SER A 379 -4.46 -11.94 2.83
N VAL A 380 -5.10 -11.10 3.65
CA VAL A 380 -4.88 -9.65 3.56
C VAL A 380 -3.52 -9.22 4.09
N PRO A 381 -2.96 -9.76 5.19
CA PRO A 381 -1.58 -9.47 5.58
C PRO A 381 -0.57 -9.77 4.46
N PHE A 382 -0.80 -10.84 3.71
CA PHE A 382 0.03 -11.19 2.56
C PHE A 382 -0.13 -10.15 1.43
N SER A 383 -1.35 -9.85 1.00
CA SER A 383 -1.57 -8.88 -0.09
C SER A 383 -1.15 -7.45 0.26
N SER A 384 -1.43 -7.00 1.48
CA SER A 384 -0.98 -5.70 1.99
C SER A 384 0.54 -5.64 2.18
N GLY A 385 1.20 -6.75 2.56
CA GLY A 385 2.64 -6.86 2.55
C GLY A 385 3.24 -6.74 1.14
N VAL A 386 2.61 -7.36 0.13
CA VAL A 386 3.01 -7.21 -1.28
C VAL A 386 2.91 -5.75 -1.70
N ASP A 387 1.79 -5.09 -1.41
CA ASP A 387 1.59 -3.67 -1.73
C ASP A 387 2.61 -2.77 -1.00
N ALA A 388 2.94 -3.06 0.26
CA ALA A 388 3.97 -2.36 1.01
C ALA A 388 5.37 -2.50 0.37
N LEU A 389 5.73 -3.71 -0.09
CA LEU A 389 7.00 -3.92 -0.79
C LEU A 389 7.05 -3.30 -2.19
N LEU A 390 5.92 -3.29 -2.90
CA LEU A 390 5.82 -2.56 -4.16
C LEU A 390 5.98 -1.05 -3.94
N TYR A 391 5.46 -0.50 -2.84
CA TYR A 391 5.71 0.90 -2.46
C TYR A 391 7.20 1.17 -2.20
N ILE A 392 7.88 0.32 -1.41
CA ILE A 392 9.32 0.45 -1.17
C ILE A 392 10.13 0.30 -2.47
N ASP A 393 9.79 -0.66 -3.34
CA ASP A 393 10.42 -0.84 -4.66
C ASP A 393 10.28 0.42 -5.52
N GLN A 394 9.09 1.05 -5.54
CA GLN A 394 8.90 2.30 -6.29
C GLN A 394 9.73 3.45 -5.74
N ARG A 395 9.89 3.55 -4.41
CA ARG A 395 10.77 4.56 -3.80
C ARG A 395 12.24 4.29 -4.10
N ILE A 396 12.69 3.04 -4.10
CA ILE A 396 14.06 2.68 -4.53
C ILE A 396 14.28 3.10 -5.99
N ARG A 397 13.38 2.70 -6.90
CA ARG A 397 13.52 2.94 -8.35
C ARG A 397 13.43 4.41 -8.75
N ARG A 398 12.65 5.22 -8.03
CA ARG A 398 12.36 6.61 -8.42
C ARG A 398 13.03 7.66 -7.55
N GLU A 399 13.29 7.36 -6.29
CA GLU A 399 13.77 8.32 -5.30
C GLU A 399 15.18 7.99 -4.80
N GLY A 400 15.78 6.86 -5.23
CA GLY A 400 17.12 6.45 -4.80
C GLY A 400 17.18 6.14 -3.30
N LEU A 401 16.12 5.54 -2.75
CA LEU A 401 16.05 5.18 -1.32
C LEU A 401 17.21 4.27 -0.88
N ASP A 402 17.72 3.44 -1.79
CA ASP A 402 18.92 2.62 -1.59
C ASP A 402 20.16 3.48 -1.23
N VAL A 403 20.35 4.61 -1.90
CA VAL A 403 21.45 5.55 -1.61
C VAL A 403 21.32 6.16 -0.21
N GLN A 404 20.10 6.58 0.17
CA GLN A 404 19.86 7.18 1.49
C GLN A 404 20.06 6.17 2.63
N LEU A 405 19.63 4.93 2.43
CA LEU A 405 19.80 3.86 3.41
C LEU A 405 21.25 3.40 3.52
N MET A 406 22.02 3.38 2.42
CA MET A 406 23.47 3.13 2.48
C MET A 406 24.20 4.25 3.23
N GLN A 407 23.84 5.52 3.02
CA GLN A 407 24.41 6.65 3.76
C GLN A 407 24.09 6.58 5.27
N ALA A 408 22.86 6.24 5.63
CA ALA A 408 22.45 6.09 7.03
C ALA A 408 23.12 4.89 7.72
N ALA A 409 23.33 3.79 7.00
CA ALA A 409 24.06 2.63 7.51
C ALA A 409 25.55 2.94 7.73
N SER A 410 26.20 3.61 6.78
CA SER A 410 27.60 4.05 6.91
C SER A 410 27.80 5.02 8.08
N ALA A 411 26.85 5.94 8.30
CA ALA A 411 26.89 6.88 9.43
C ALA A 411 26.78 6.18 10.80
N ARG A 412 25.96 5.11 10.91
CA ARG A 412 25.85 4.32 12.15
C ARG A 412 27.12 3.54 12.47
N VAL A 413 27.80 3.00 11.45
CA VAL A 413 29.09 2.31 11.64
C VAL A 413 30.19 3.27 12.10
N SER A 414 30.16 4.54 11.66
CA SER A 414 31.11 5.55 12.14
C SER A 414 30.83 6.09 13.56
N SER A 415 29.64 5.86 14.11
CA SER A 415 29.26 6.36 15.45
C SER A 415 29.45 5.35 16.59
N ASP A 416 29.67 4.06 16.28
CA ASP A 416 30.10 3.05 17.25
C ASP A 416 31.59 2.72 17.01
N PRO A 417 32.53 3.47 17.63
CA PRO A 417 33.91 3.02 17.68
C PRO A 417 33.97 1.81 18.62
N VAL A 418 34.44 0.68 18.08
CA VAL A 418 34.80 -0.54 18.82
C VAL A 418 35.81 -0.24 19.91
#